data_AF-A0A484APX3-F1
#
_entry.id   AF-A0A484APX3-F1
#
_cell.length_a   1.000
_cell.length_b   1.000
_cell.length_c   1.000
_cell.angle_alpha   90.00
_cell.angle_beta   90.00
_cell.angle_gamma   90.00
#
_symmetry.space_group_name_H-M   'P 1'
#
loop_
_entity.id
_entity.type
_entity.pdbx_description
1 polymer ?
#
loop_
_entity_poly.entity_id
_entity_poly.type
_entity_poly.pdbx_seq_one_letter_code
_entity_poly.pdbx_strand_id
1 'polypeptide(L)'
;MLNSHESAIGQSFYKIPRLSGRIVGIWPEYDRSWATNLICAFSFFVILVGACGENLYGIANLDNLIRALEAFCPGSTKAVCVLKLSIFVINHREWFKLVERLRVILYSSRSYEAQKTLVGKSTIANRLSLLLVSSGSITNMAFNIQPLIMRLYRWAYEIPGQLDLPFNIM
;
A
#
# COMPACT_ATOMS: atom_id res chain seq x y z
N MET A 1 -5.50 19.92 -31.75
CA MET A 1 -4.89 21.07 -31.05
C MET A 1 -4.88 20.75 -29.55
N LEU A 2 -3.81 20.11 -29.06
CA LEU A 2 -3.65 19.79 -27.65
C LEU A 2 -3.06 21.02 -26.95
N ASN A 3 -3.84 21.65 -26.06
CA ASN A 3 -3.36 22.75 -25.22
C ASN A 3 -2.26 22.26 -24.28
N SER A 4 -1.04 22.71 -24.54
CA SER A 4 0.23 22.43 -23.86
C SER A 4 0.40 23.14 -22.52
N HIS A 5 -0.69 23.34 -21.77
CA HIS A 5 -0.65 23.83 -20.40
C HIS A 5 -1.51 22.95 -19.50
N GLU A 6 -1.07 21.70 -19.34
CA GLU A 6 -1.38 20.99 -18.10
C GLU A 6 -0.85 21.89 -16.96
N SER A 7 -1.73 22.55 -16.22
CA SER A 7 -1.28 23.39 -15.11
C SER A 7 -0.45 22.52 -14.17
N ALA A 8 0.71 23.02 -13.70
CA ALA A 8 1.64 22.28 -12.81
C ALA A 8 0.94 21.65 -11.58
N ILE A 9 -0.25 22.16 -11.26
CA ILE A 9 -1.14 21.76 -10.18
C ILE A 9 -1.84 20.42 -10.49
N GLY A 10 -2.26 20.20 -11.73
CA GLY A 10 -2.83 18.92 -12.16
C GLY A 10 -1.82 17.77 -12.11
N GLN A 11 -0.54 18.04 -12.32
CA GLN A 11 0.54 17.05 -12.24
C GLN A 11 0.97 16.72 -10.81
N SER A 12 0.79 17.64 -9.86
CA SER A 12 1.10 17.43 -8.44
C SER A 12 -0.02 16.71 -7.69
N PHE A 13 -1.26 16.89 -8.14
CA PHE A 13 -2.45 16.32 -7.51
C PHE A 13 -2.43 14.78 -7.55
N TYR A 14 -2.47 14.15 -6.37
CA TYR A 14 -2.37 12.70 -6.17
C TYR A 14 -1.10 12.03 -6.72
N LYS A 15 0.01 12.75 -6.92
CA LYS A 15 1.22 12.15 -7.52
C LYS A 15 1.72 10.90 -6.78
N ILE A 16 1.87 10.97 -5.46
CA ILE A 16 2.34 9.82 -4.66
C ILE A 16 1.29 8.70 -4.58
N PRO A 17 0.01 8.97 -4.23
CA PRO A 17 -1.04 7.94 -4.26
C PRO A 17 -1.26 7.29 -5.63
N ARG A 18 -1.06 8.05 -6.72
CA ARG A 18 -1.12 7.53 -8.09
C ARG A 18 0.01 6.58 -8.39
N LEU A 19 1.23 6.94 -7.98
CA LEU A 19 2.39 6.09 -8.16
C LEU A 19 2.23 4.78 -7.38
N SER A 20 1.93 4.85 -6.08
CA SER A 20 1.74 3.66 -5.26
C SER A 20 0.56 2.81 -5.72
N GLY A 21 -0.55 3.43 -6.09
CA GLY A 21 -1.73 2.72 -6.61
C GLY A 21 -1.46 2.03 -7.95
N ARG A 22 -0.60 2.59 -8.81
CA ARG A 22 -0.22 1.97 -10.08
C ARG A 22 0.70 0.76 -9.88
N ILE A 23 1.62 0.83 -8.93
CA ILE A 23 2.52 -0.29 -8.60
C ILE A 23 1.72 -1.52 -8.17
N VAL A 24 0.68 -1.32 -7.34
CA VAL A 24 -0.20 -2.41 -6.87
C VAL A 24 -1.28 -2.77 -7.91
N GLY A 25 -1.40 -2.00 -8.99
CA GLY A 25 -2.40 -2.20 -10.04
C GLY A 25 -3.82 -1.77 -9.65
N ILE A 26 -4.00 -1.04 -8.54
CA ILE A 26 -5.32 -0.63 -8.00
C ILE A 26 -5.80 0.70 -8.56
N TRP A 27 -4.90 1.55 -9.07
CA TRP A 27 -5.25 2.91 -9.48
C TRP A 27 -6.41 2.94 -10.50
N PRO A 28 -7.40 3.85 -10.34
CA PRO A 28 -8.56 3.87 -11.20
C PRO A 28 -8.18 4.42 -12.56
N GLU A 29 -8.24 3.56 -13.58
CA GLU A 29 -8.11 3.91 -14.98
C GLU A 29 -9.42 3.57 -15.71
N TYR A 30 -9.81 4.39 -16.69
CA TYR A 30 -11.07 4.21 -17.44
C TYR A 30 -11.09 2.87 -18.17
N ASP A 31 -9.99 2.58 -18.87
CA ASP A 31 -9.76 1.34 -19.56
C ASP A 31 -8.59 0.62 -18.87
N ARG A 32 -8.88 -0.46 -18.14
CA ARG A 32 -7.85 -1.21 -17.42
C ARG A 32 -7.24 -2.22 -18.37
N SER A 33 -5.94 -2.05 -18.64
CA SER A 33 -5.20 -3.07 -19.37
C SER A 33 -5.27 -4.42 -18.65
N TRP A 34 -5.26 -5.50 -19.43
CA TRP A 34 -5.24 -6.86 -18.88
C TRP A 34 -4.04 -7.09 -17.94
N ALA A 35 -2.89 -6.49 -18.26
CA ALA A 35 -1.70 -6.52 -17.40
C ALA A 35 -1.95 -5.86 -16.04
N THR A 36 -2.63 -4.71 -16.00
CA THR A 36 -3.01 -4.03 -14.75
C THR A 36 -3.93 -4.90 -13.90
N ASN A 37 -4.89 -5.59 -14.52
CA ASN A 37 -5.80 -6.50 -13.83
C ASN A 37 -5.07 -7.72 -13.27
N LEU A 38 -4.10 -8.27 -14.02
CA LEU A 38 -3.24 -9.35 -13.53
C LEU A 38 -2.40 -8.92 -12.33
N ILE A 39 -1.76 -7.75 -12.39
CA ILE A 39 -0.95 -7.22 -11.26
C ILE A 39 -1.83 -7.03 -10.03
N CYS A 40 -3.03 -6.48 -10.21
CA CYS A 40 -4.00 -6.31 -9.12
C CYS A 40 -4.43 -7.66 -8.54
N ALA A 41 -4.75 -8.64 -9.38
CA ALA A 41 -5.17 -9.98 -8.96
C ALA A 41 -4.04 -10.73 -8.25
N PHE A 42 -2.82 -10.64 -8.76
CA PHE A 42 -1.63 -11.22 -8.13
C PHE A 42 -1.36 -10.59 -6.77
N SER A 43 -1.38 -9.25 -6.69
CA SER A 43 -1.19 -8.52 -5.43
C SER A 43 -2.26 -8.90 -4.40
N PHE A 44 -3.52 -8.99 -4.83
CA PHE A 44 -4.63 -9.42 -3.99
C PHE A 44 -4.42 -10.86 -3.48
N PHE A 45 -4.05 -11.78 -4.36
CA PHE A 45 -3.82 -13.18 -4.01
C PHE A 45 -2.68 -13.35 -3.00
N VAL A 46 -1.54 -12.69 -3.22
CA VAL A 46 -0.38 -12.76 -2.31
C VAL A 46 -0.75 -12.24 -0.91
N ILE A 47 -1.47 -11.11 -0.84
CA ILE A 47 -1.90 -10.52 0.44
C ILE A 47 -2.92 -11.43 1.12
N LEU A 48 -3.86 -12.03 0.37
CA LEU A 48 -4.85 -12.95 0.89
C LEU A 48 -4.20 -14.21 1.48
N VAL A 49 -3.28 -14.84 0.75
CA VAL A 49 -2.54 -16.02 1.23
C VAL A 49 -1.75 -15.69 2.49
N GLY A 50 -1.06 -14.54 2.52
CA GLY A 50 -0.34 -14.09 3.71
C GLY A 50 -1.27 -13.84 4.91
N ALA A 51 -2.44 -13.20 4.67
CA ALA A 51 -3.43 -12.98 5.73
C ALA A 51 -3.97 -14.32 6.27
N CYS A 52 -4.36 -15.25 5.39
CA CYS A 52 -4.86 -16.55 5.82
C CYS A 52 -3.79 -17.35 6.56
N GLY A 53 -2.57 -17.41 6.03
CA GLY A 53 -1.46 -18.16 6.62
C GLY A 53 -1.13 -17.71 8.05
N GLU A 54 -0.92 -16.41 8.25
CA GLU A 54 -0.55 -15.89 9.57
C GLU A 54 -1.69 -15.99 10.58
N ASN A 55 -2.94 -15.77 10.16
CA ASN A 55 -4.09 -15.94 11.07
C ASN A 55 -4.30 -17.41 11.43
N LEU A 56 -4.15 -18.34 10.48
CA LEU A 56 -4.24 -19.78 10.76
C LEU A 56 -3.10 -20.23 11.69
N TYR A 57 -1.88 -19.73 11.47
CA TYR A 57 -0.74 -20.00 12.35
C TYR A 57 -0.99 -19.47 13.78
N GLY A 58 -1.55 -18.27 13.91
CA GLY A 58 -1.95 -17.70 15.20
C GLY A 58 -3.00 -18.55 15.92
N ILE A 59 -3.98 -19.08 15.19
CA ILE A 59 -5.00 -20.00 15.74
C ILE A 59 -4.37 -21.33 16.15
N ALA A 60 -3.46 -21.88 15.35
CA ALA A 60 -2.80 -23.15 15.64
C ALA A 60 -1.89 -23.10 16.86
N ASN A 61 -1.32 -21.93 17.18
CA ASN A 61 -0.40 -21.73 18.31
C ASN A 61 -1.04 -20.99 19.50
N LEU A 62 -2.37 -21.13 19.69
CA LEU A 62 -3.10 -20.51 20.81
C LEU A 62 -2.61 -20.97 22.19
N ASP A 63 -1.96 -22.13 22.26
CA ASP A 63 -1.28 -22.66 23.44
C ASP A 63 -0.12 -21.76 23.90
N ASN A 64 0.51 -21.02 22.98
CA ASN A 64 1.53 -20.02 23.28
C ASN A 64 1.06 -18.62 22.86
N LEU A 65 0.43 -17.92 23.82
CA LEU A 65 -0.18 -16.61 23.59
C LEU A 65 0.76 -15.57 22.95
N ILE A 66 2.06 -15.60 23.27
CA ILE A 66 3.04 -14.67 22.71
C ILE A 66 3.21 -14.92 21.21
N ARG A 67 3.39 -16.19 20.81
CA ARG A 67 3.53 -16.58 19.39
C ARG A 67 2.25 -16.34 18.60
N ALA A 68 1.10 -16.62 19.21
CA ALA A 68 -0.20 -16.34 18.60
C ALA A 68 -0.37 -14.84 18.31
N LEU A 69 -0.03 -13.98 19.28
CA LEU A 69 -0.15 -12.52 19.13
C LEU A 69 0.82 -11.96 18.09
N GLU A 70 2.04 -12.49 18.05
CA GLU A 70 3.06 -12.13 17.07
C GLU A 70 2.63 -12.48 15.63
N ALA A 71 1.83 -13.54 15.46
CA ALA A 71 1.26 -13.92 14.15
C ALA A 71 -0.03 -13.15 13.81
N PHE A 72 -0.90 -12.87 14.78
CA PHE A 72 -2.15 -12.13 14.54
C PHE A 72 -1.92 -10.66 14.20
N CYS A 73 -0.88 -10.02 14.74
CA CYS A 73 -0.57 -8.62 14.45
C CYS A 73 -0.35 -8.36 12.93
N PRO A 74 0.56 -9.06 12.25
CA PRO A 74 0.71 -8.94 10.81
C PRO A 74 -0.48 -9.54 10.04
N GLY A 75 -1.08 -10.64 10.53
CA GLY A 75 -2.20 -11.32 9.87
C GLY A 75 -3.46 -10.47 9.78
N SER A 76 -3.83 -9.81 10.87
CA SER A 76 -4.97 -8.89 10.93
C SER A 76 -4.75 -7.65 10.06
N THR A 77 -3.54 -7.10 10.05
CA THR A 77 -3.19 -5.96 9.19
C THR A 77 -3.32 -6.32 7.71
N LYS A 78 -2.87 -7.51 7.31
CA LYS A 78 -3.05 -8.01 5.93
C LYS A 78 -4.53 -8.26 5.60
N ALA A 79 -5.33 -8.78 6.54
CA ALA A 79 -6.77 -8.96 6.35
C ALA A 79 -7.49 -7.63 6.09
N VAL A 80 -7.14 -6.56 6.83
CA VAL A 80 -7.64 -5.20 6.57
C VAL A 80 -7.20 -4.70 5.19
N CYS A 81 -5.98 -5.02 4.74
CA CYS A 81 -5.54 -4.71 3.38
C CYS A 81 -6.36 -5.45 2.31
N VAL A 82 -6.67 -6.73 2.49
CA VAL A 82 -7.58 -7.48 1.60
C VAL A 82 -8.93 -6.77 1.52
N LEU A 83 -9.54 -6.43 2.67
CA LEU A 83 -10.82 -5.72 2.71
C LEU A 83 -10.77 -4.41 1.93
N LYS A 84 -9.74 -3.58 2.17
CA LYS A 84 -9.55 -2.31 1.45
C LYS A 84 -9.43 -2.54 -0.06
N LEU A 85 -8.62 -3.51 -0.48
CA LEU A 85 -8.45 -3.85 -1.89
C LEU A 85 -9.76 -4.30 -2.53
N SER A 86 -10.52 -5.16 -1.87
CA SER A 86 -11.85 -5.60 -2.34
C SER A 86 -12.78 -4.41 -2.57
N ILE A 87 -12.84 -3.48 -1.61
CA ILE A 87 -13.67 -2.27 -1.73
C ILE A 87 -13.23 -1.42 -2.94
N PHE A 88 -11.93 -1.20 -3.14
CA PHE A 88 -11.42 -0.43 -4.27
C PHE A 88 -11.65 -1.11 -5.62
N VAL A 89 -11.58 -2.44 -5.68
CA VAL A 89 -11.84 -3.20 -6.90
C VAL A 89 -13.32 -3.18 -7.26
N ILE A 90 -14.21 -3.43 -6.28
CA ILE A 90 -15.67 -3.41 -6.48
C ILE A 90 -16.15 -2.02 -6.90
N ASN A 91 -15.66 -0.97 -6.22
CA ASN A 91 -16.07 0.42 -6.46
C ASN A 91 -15.16 1.17 -7.44
N HIS A 92 -14.39 0.45 -8.26
CA HIS A 92 -13.40 1.04 -9.18
C HIS A 92 -14.00 2.12 -10.09
N ARG A 93 -15.20 1.88 -10.65
CA ARG A 93 -15.88 2.82 -11.55
C ARG A 93 -16.27 4.12 -10.85
N GLU A 94 -16.77 4.03 -9.62
CA GLU A 94 -17.16 5.19 -8.83
C GLU A 94 -15.93 5.97 -8.35
N TRP A 95 -14.86 5.26 -7.99
CA TRP A 95 -13.58 5.88 -7.68
C TRP A 95 -12.98 6.62 -8.87
N PHE A 96 -13.03 6.05 -10.07
CA PHE A 96 -12.62 6.73 -11.30
C PHE A 96 -13.41 8.03 -11.52
N LYS A 97 -14.75 7.97 -11.44
CA LYS A 97 -15.61 9.16 -11.57
C LYS A 97 -15.28 10.23 -10.52
N LEU A 98 -15.00 9.84 -9.28
CA LEU A 98 -14.61 10.76 -8.21
C LEU A 98 -13.30 11.48 -8.56
N VAL A 99 -12.27 10.73 -8.96
CA VAL A 99 -10.96 11.28 -9.33
C VAL A 99 -11.10 12.24 -10.52
N GLU A 100 -11.90 11.88 -11.53
CA GLU A 100 -12.11 12.74 -12.68
C GLU A 100 -12.91 14.01 -12.32
N ARG A 101 -13.95 13.92 -11.49
CA ARG A 101 -14.68 15.09 -10.98
C ARG A 101 -13.75 16.03 -10.21
N LEU A 102 -12.90 15.50 -9.34
CA LEU A 102 -11.92 16.29 -8.60
C LEU A 102 -10.95 16.99 -9.55
N ARG A 103 -10.48 16.29 -10.59
CA ARG A 103 -9.62 16.86 -11.62
C ARG A 103 -10.31 17.99 -12.38
N VAL A 104 -11.57 17.81 -12.80
CA VAL A 104 -12.35 18.85 -13.49
C VAL A 104 -12.51 20.08 -12.59
N ILE A 105 -12.86 19.91 -11.32
CA ILE A 105 -12.96 21.02 -10.34
C ILE A 105 -11.62 21.75 -10.19
N LEU A 106 -10.52 21.00 -10.16
CA LEU A 106 -9.16 21.54 -10.09
C LEU A 106 -8.84 22.45 -11.28
N TYR A 107 -9.24 22.04 -12.49
CA TYR A 107 -9.00 22.80 -13.73
C TYR A 107 -10.01 23.92 -13.96
N SER A 108 -11.25 23.82 -13.46
CA SER A 108 -12.28 24.84 -13.63
C SER A 108 -12.10 26.04 -12.70
N SER A 109 -11.36 25.89 -11.60
CA SER A 109 -11.12 26.96 -10.64
C SER A 109 -10.12 28.00 -11.18
N ARG A 110 -10.64 29.10 -11.76
CA ARG A 110 -9.83 30.23 -12.27
C ARG A 110 -9.41 31.27 -11.22
N SER A 111 -9.93 31.20 -9.99
CA SER A 111 -9.57 32.15 -8.93
C SER A 111 -8.16 31.83 -8.38
N TYR A 112 -7.28 32.84 -8.41
CA TYR A 112 -5.90 32.73 -7.93
C TYR A 112 -5.82 32.28 -6.46
N GLU A 113 -6.68 32.81 -5.59
CA GLU A 113 -6.71 32.46 -4.16
C GLU A 113 -7.18 31.02 -3.92
N ALA A 114 -8.16 30.57 -4.71
CA ALA A 114 -8.63 29.18 -4.64
C ALA A 114 -7.54 28.22 -5.11
N GLN A 115 -6.84 28.57 -6.19
CA GLN A 115 -5.75 27.81 -6.78
C GLN A 115 -4.54 27.71 -5.82
N LYS A 116 -4.14 28.82 -5.19
CA LYS A 116 -3.09 28.87 -4.16
C LYS A 116 -3.41 27.96 -2.97
N THR A 117 -4.65 28.01 -2.47
CA THR A 117 -5.12 27.15 -1.38
C THR A 117 -5.06 25.66 -1.75
N LEU A 118 -5.47 25.33 -2.98
CA LEU A 118 -5.49 23.97 -3.50
C LEU A 118 -4.08 23.37 -3.63
N VAL A 119 -3.13 24.18 -4.08
CA VAL A 119 -1.70 23.80 -4.14
C VAL A 119 -1.15 23.54 -2.75
N GLY A 120 -1.45 24.39 -1.77
CA GLY A 120 -1.06 24.19 -0.37
C GLY A 120 -1.57 22.85 0.17
N LYS A 121 -2.88 22.58 0.01
CA LYS A 121 -3.48 21.31 0.44
C LYS A 121 -2.92 20.10 -0.29
N SER A 122 -2.74 20.18 -1.61
CA SER A 122 -2.13 19.10 -2.41
C SER A 122 -0.71 18.81 -1.96
N THR A 123 0.07 19.84 -1.63
CA THR A 123 1.45 19.70 -1.16
C THR A 123 1.48 19.00 0.21
N ILE A 124 0.61 19.39 1.14
CA ILE A 124 0.49 18.74 2.45
C ILE A 124 0.07 17.28 2.27
N ALA A 125 -0.94 17.00 1.47
CA ALA A 125 -1.40 15.64 1.20
C ALA A 125 -0.30 14.77 0.57
N ASN A 126 0.50 15.34 -0.33
CA ASN A 126 1.60 14.63 -0.97
C ASN A 126 2.75 14.35 0.01
N ARG A 127 3.05 15.28 0.93
CA ARG A 127 4.02 15.07 2.02
C ARG A 127 3.56 13.98 2.98
N LEU A 128 2.29 14.00 3.40
CA LEU A 128 1.72 12.96 4.24
C LEU A 128 1.73 11.60 3.54
N SER A 129 1.38 11.56 2.26
CA SER A 129 1.45 10.33 1.46
C SER A 129 2.89 9.81 1.33
N LEU A 130 3.86 10.71 1.14
CA LEU A 130 5.28 10.34 1.09
C LEU A 130 5.75 9.76 2.43
N LEU A 131 5.38 10.39 3.54
CA LEU A 131 5.69 9.91 4.89
C LEU A 131 5.08 8.53 5.16
N LEU A 132 3.85 8.28 4.71
CA LEU A 132 3.20 6.97 4.84
C LEU A 132 3.89 5.90 3.99
N VAL A 133 4.27 6.23 2.76
CA VAL A 133 4.97 5.29 1.88
C VAL A 133 6.37 5.00 2.41
N SER A 134 7.10 6.01 2.88
CA SER A 134 8.44 5.83 3.42
C SER A 134 8.41 5.05 4.73
N SER A 135 7.51 5.37 5.66
CA SER A 135 7.39 4.63 6.92
C SER A 135 7.00 3.17 6.66
N GLY A 136 6.02 2.90 5.80
CA GLY A 136 5.65 1.54 5.42
C GLY A 136 6.79 0.77 4.77
N SER A 137 7.59 1.43 3.92
CA SER A 137 8.76 0.82 3.27
C SER A 137 9.87 0.50 4.26
N ILE A 138 10.16 1.42 5.19
CA ILE A 138 11.17 1.24 6.24
C ILE A 138 10.75 0.11 7.18
N THR A 139 9.48 0.07 7.60
CA THR A 139 8.94 -1.00 8.44
C THR A 139 9.04 -2.35 7.73
N ASN A 140 8.66 -2.44 6.46
CA ASN A 140 8.81 -3.66 5.68
C ASN A 140 10.29 -4.07 5.56
N MET A 141 11.19 -3.12 5.31
CA MET A 141 12.62 -3.38 5.25
C MET A 141 13.16 -3.89 6.60
N ALA A 142 12.73 -3.31 7.72
CA ALA A 142 13.11 -3.75 9.05
C ALA A 142 12.67 -5.19 9.34
N PHE A 143 11.41 -5.55 9.00
CA PHE A 143 10.93 -6.92 9.17
C PHE A 143 11.68 -7.96 8.31
N ASN A 144 12.18 -7.56 7.13
CA ASN A 144 13.00 -8.45 6.30
C ASN A 144 14.47 -8.51 6.74
N ILE A 145 15.02 -7.40 7.26
CA ILE A 145 16.42 -7.32 7.70
C ILE A 145 16.61 -7.96 9.08
N GLN A 146 15.66 -7.83 10.01
CA GLN A 146 15.74 -8.37 11.37
C GLN A 146 16.14 -9.86 11.42
N PRO A 147 15.48 -10.79 10.70
CA PRO A 147 15.88 -12.20 10.71
C PRO A 147 17.27 -12.42 10.08
N LEU A 148 17.68 -11.60 9.11
CA LEU A 148 19.02 -11.68 8.52
C LEU A 148 20.11 -11.29 9.52
N ILE A 149 19.90 -10.20 10.27
CA ILE A 149 20.81 -9.77 11.34
C ILE A 149 20.86 -10.83 12.44
N MET A 150 19.70 -11.35 12.86
CA MET A 150 19.61 -12.37 13.91
C MET A 150 20.34 -13.65 13.50
N ARG A 151 20.24 -14.04 12.22
CA ARG A 151 20.96 -15.19 11.66
C ARG A 151 22.46 -14.95 11.60
N LEU A 152 22.91 -13.77 11.18
CA LEU A 152 24.33 -13.40 11.15
C LEU A 152 24.93 -13.41 12.57
N TYR A 153 24.19 -12.85 13.54
CA TYR A 153 24.57 -12.86 14.95
C TYR A 153 24.73 -14.29 15.48
N ARG A 154 23.72 -15.15 15.28
CA ARG A 154 23.80 -16.55 15.74
C ARG A 154 24.93 -17.33 15.08
N TRP A 155 25.19 -17.08 13.79
CA TRP A 155 26.33 -17.68 13.07
C TRP A 155 27.67 -17.24 13.67
N ALA A 156 27.82 -15.95 14.01
CA ALA A 156 29.06 -15.42 14.57
C ALA A 156 29.37 -15.94 15.99
N TYR A 157 28.35 -16.33 16.77
CA TYR A 157 28.47 -16.81 18.14
C TYR A 157 28.22 -18.32 18.32
N GLU A 158 28.18 -19.08 17.22
CA GLU A 158 27.95 -20.55 17.21
C GLU A 158 26.69 -21.01 17.95
N ILE A 159 25.65 -20.16 18.02
CA ILE A 159 24.36 -20.48 18.63
C ILE A 159 23.56 -21.33 17.64
N PRO A 160 22.86 -22.41 18.07
CA PRO A 160 22.08 -23.25 17.16
C PRO A 160 21.09 -22.41 16.34
N GLY A 161 21.13 -22.62 15.02
CA GLY A 161 20.32 -21.89 14.07
C GLY A 161 18.84 -22.22 14.23
N GLN A 162 18.03 -21.20 14.49
CA GLN A 162 16.58 -21.27 14.38
C GLN A 162 16.16 -20.53 13.13
N LEU A 163 15.34 -21.17 12.29
CA LEU A 163 14.83 -20.56 11.06
C LEU A 163 13.61 -19.70 11.41
N ASP A 164 13.85 -18.49 11.90
CA ASP A 164 12.78 -17.51 12.11
C ASP A 164 12.52 -16.81 10.76
N LEU A 165 11.42 -17.18 10.10
CA LEU A 165 10.97 -16.53 8.87
C LEU A 165 10.36 -15.16 9.19
N PRO A 166 10.46 -14.17 8.28
CA PRO A 166 9.82 -12.86 8.48
C PRO A 166 8.29 -12.94 8.58
N PHE A 167 7.71 -14.05 8.11
CA PHE A 167 6.29 -14.38 8.22
C PHE A 167 6.15 -15.85 8.65
N ASN A 168 5.50 -16.09 9.78
CA ASN A 168 5.16 -17.44 10.23
C ASN A 168 3.93 -17.93 9.47
N ILE A 169 4.17 -18.70 8.39
CA ILE A 169 3.11 -19.24 7.52
C ILE A 169 2.92 -20.75 7.72
N MET A 170 3.78 -21.42 8.49
CA MET A 170 3.66 -22.82 8.92
C MET A 170 4.57 -23.08 10.11
#